data_AF-A0A9D3T0T7-F1
#
_entry.id   AF-A0A9D3T0T7-F1
#
_cell.length_a   1.000
_cell.length_b   1.000
_cell.length_c   1.000
_cell.angle_alpha   90.00
_cell.angle_beta   90.00
_cell.angle_gamma   90.00
#
_symmetry.space_group_name_H-M   'P 1'
#
loop_
_entity.id
_entity.type
_entity.pdbx_description
1 polymer ?
#
loop_
_entity_poly.entity_id
_entity_poly.type
_entity_poly.pdbx_seq_one_letter_code
_entity_poly.pdbx_strand_id
1 'polypeptide(L)'
;MINRINIRSASPHKSSRIMASNSSMVNGDISCGPNYGQGAGDHPPSHECSLEETLQQMNVLIKENRHLKEALKQTNISMKERFEGLSAWKEKQKEERDFLEGKLEEAKERVSTLTKRNEELRRRLQALEGPGSGGGEGAAQGEPGQPSSEVEMLKAQITRLQAEKSDLVAMNSELQLKMGKGSPDDSFIEIRIAQEGEVNMTKDLPHGWKDSGSHAAKPDLAMSRQDSEELTVSQLLQSLRKETQRAERLELELQAARERIAELEPQAGRWVESETQTSLQLGERGPSQPAMSQTEEEVQQGASAKEGKSDSEVESLKGQMTKLFKELQQAQTKLDDAEDMKRSLHDRCRDMEQNLATLQAQLVEKQRVQAENERLRLQLDSMQSVSKMEQKRAEDEKKNLAQLKDAYTKLFEDYNELKEERKKKEPLMSREEVNELQLRLDAAEKALATKQQKIDEMKQEIFKKEQELDTISVFKAQAEVYSSDFYAERAAREKIHEEKERLAAQLEFIKKQNSQLQEELESLGRQSLNEMQSRHVSRGANPHGGAPPHTPQGARGADDREWEQQNIPEYACPKCNEILPDLDSLQIHIMDCII
;
A
#
# COMPACT_ATOMS: atom_id res chain seq x y z
N MET A 1 -1.72 45.11 -25.32
CA MET A 1 -0.50 44.39 -24.88
C MET A 1 -0.97 42.95 -24.61
N ILE A 2 -0.69 41.93 -25.45
CA ILE A 2 0.63 41.42 -25.89
C ILE A 2 1.43 41.03 -24.63
N ASN A 3 1.70 39.75 -24.35
CA ASN A 3 2.14 38.70 -25.28
C ASN A 3 1.32 37.40 -25.31
N ARG A 4 1.29 36.77 -26.50
CA ARG A 4 0.90 35.36 -26.71
C ARG A 4 2.15 34.49 -26.62
N ILE A 5 2.03 33.28 -26.08
CA ILE A 5 2.81 32.14 -26.59
C ILE A 5 1.82 31.07 -27.02
N ASN A 6 2.06 30.52 -28.20
CA ASN A 6 1.13 29.74 -29.00
C ASN A 6 1.83 28.45 -29.42
N ILE A 7 1.34 27.30 -28.98
CA ILE A 7 1.77 26.00 -29.53
C ILE A 7 0.52 25.21 -29.93
N ARG A 8 0.17 25.35 -31.21
CA ARG A 8 -0.68 24.42 -31.94
C ARG A 8 0.21 23.52 -32.80
N SER A 9 0.15 22.21 -32.57
CA SER A 9 0.48 21.18 -33.56
C SER A 9 -0.21 19.89 -33.11
N ALA A 10 -1.35 19.55 -33.68
CA ALA A 10 -1.44 18.70 -34.88
C ALA A 10 -1.33 17.19 -34.53
N SER A 11 -2.49 16.55 -34.48
CA SER A 11 -2.68 15.09 -34.57
C SER A 11 -2.76 14.70 -36.06
N PRO A 12 -2.89 13.41 -36.43
CA PRO A 12 -2.27 12.18 -35.92
C PRO A 12 -1.46 11.45 -37.02
N HIS A 13 -0.49 10.59 -36.69
CA HIS A 13 -0.25 9.34 -37.47
C HIS A 13 0.83 8.41 -36.87
N LYS A 14 0.56 7.09 -36.98
CA LYS A 14 1.51 5.99 -37.17
C LYS A 14 2.69 5.88 -36.17
N SER A 15 2.47 5.19 -35.06
CA SER A 15 3.51 4.35 -34.44
C SER A 15 3.31 2.89 -34.87
N SER A 16 4.28 2.34 -35.58
CA SER A 16 4.27 0.98 -36.09
C SER A 16 4.28 -0.06 -34.98
N ARG A 17 3.52 -1.15 -35.17
CA ARG A 17 3.82 -2.43 -34.50
C ARG A 17 5.20 -2.89 -34.97
N ILE A 18 6.20 -2.83 -34.08
CA ILE A 18 7.39 -3.67 -34.20
C ILE A 18 7.07 -4.98 -33.47
N MET A 19 6.46 -5.92 -34.19
CA MET A 19 6.41 -7.32 -33.79
C MET A 19 7.64 -8.00 -34.39
N ALA A 20 8.71 -8.12 -33.61
CA ALA A 20 9.81 -9.00 -33.97
C ALA A 20 9.29 -10.44 -33.91
N SER A 21 9.19 -11.09 -35.06
CA SER A 21 8.84 -12.51 -35.18
C SER A 21 9.84 -13.15 -36.13
N ASN A 22 10.94 -13.63 -35.55
CA ASN A 22 11.86 -14.50 -36.26
C ASN A 22 11.16 -15.83 -36.54
N SER A 23 10.74 -16.03 -37.78
CA SER A 23 10.39 -17.33 -38.33
C SER A 23 10.85 -17.34 -39.77
N SER A 24 12.08 -17.82 -39.97
CA SER A 24 12.60 -18.12 -41.30
C SER A 24 11.81 -19.28 -41.86
N MET A 25 10.88 -18.99 -42.78
CA MET A 25 10.25 -20.03 -43.60
C MET A 25 10.97 -20.05 -44.94
N VAL A 26 11.46 -21.23 -45.31
CA VAL A 26 12.23 -21.45 -46.53
C VAL A 26 11.33 -21.25 -47.76
N ASN A 27 11.81 -20.47 -48.73
CA ASN A 27 11.18 -20.41 -50.05
C ASN A 27 11.38 -21.75 -50.76
N GLY A 28 10.29 -22.39 -51.15
CA GLY A 28 10.31 -23.44 -52.18
C GLY A 28 10.00 -22.82 -53.53
N ASP A 29 11.00 -22.70 -54.41
CA ASP A 29 10.79 -22.19 -55.77
C ASP A 29 9.98 -23.19 -56.60
N ILE A 30 8.75 -22.81 -56.94
CA ILE A 30 7.90 -23.54 -57.89
C ILE A 30 8.22 -23.03 -59.29
N SER A 31 8.99 -23.81 -60.06
CA SER A 31 9.22 -23.59 -61.48
C SER A 31 8.96 -24.85 -62.30
N CYS A 32 7.79 -24.93 -62.93
CA CYS A 32 7.55 -25.57 -64.23
C CYS A 32 6.14 -25.21 -64.72
N GLY A 33 6.04 -24.52 -65.86
CA GLY A 33 4.78 -24.27 -66.56
C GLY A 33 4.41 -25.41 -67.52
N PRO A 34 3.14 -25.50 -67.98
CA PRO A 34 2.72 -26.53 -68.90
C PRO A 34 3.11 -26.18 -70.34
N ASN A 35 3.65 -27.16 -71.09
CA ASN A 35 3.78 -27.09 -72.54
C ASN A 35 3.19 -28.37 -73.15
N TYR A 36 2.07 -28.23 -73.86
CA TYR A 36 1.42 -29.35 -74.56
C TYR A 36 1.78 -29.30 -76.05
N GLY A 37 2.44 -30.35 -76.54
CA GLY A 37 2.78 -30.55 -77.95
C GLY A 37 2.75 -32.04 -78.31
N GLN A 38 1.89 -32.39 -79.27
CA GLN A 38 1.51 -33.75 -79.72
C GLN A 38 2.64 -34.78 -79.93
N GLY A 39 2.34 -36.04 -79.60
CA GLY A 39 3.09 -37.23 -80.02
C GLY A 39 2.35 -38.52 -79.69
N ALA A 40 2.18 -39.43 -80.66
CA ALA A 40 1.37 -40.65 -80.57
C ALA A 40 2.06 -41.83 -79.86
N GLY A 41 1.28 -42.82 -79.38
CA GLY A 41 1.78 -44.13 -78.95
C GLY A 41 0.74 -44.94 -78.14
N ASP A 42 0.44 -46.16 -78.58
CA ASP A 42 -0.54 -47.06 -77.95
C ASP A 42 -0.06 -47.69 -76.62
N HIS A 43 -0.90 -47.65 -75.58
CA HIS A 43 -1.36 -48.79 -74.76
C HIS A 43 -1.98 -48.30 -73.42
N PRO A 44 -3.05 -48.93 -72.89
CA PRO A 44 -3.69 -48.51 -71.65
C PRO A 44 -3.02 -49.12 -70.41
N PRO A 45 -2.85 -48.33 -69.34
CA PRO A 45 -3.12 -48.89 -68.00
C PRO A 45 -3.79 -47.92 -67.00
N SER A 46 -4.60 -48.50 -66.11
CA SER A 46 -4.79 -48.03 -64.72
C SER A 46 -5.46 -46.66 -64.46
N HIS A 47 -6.72 -46.49 -64.91
CA HIS A 47 -7.58 -45.40 -64.42
C HIS A 47 -7.92 -45.50 -62.91
N GLU A 48 -7.62 -46.63 -62.25
CA GLU A 48 -7.79 -46.83 -60.81
C GLU A 48 -6.65 -46.21 -59.97
N CYS A 49 -5.39 -46.19 -60.47
CA CYS A 49 -4.25 -45.63 -59.73
C CYS A 49 -4.34 -44.09 -59.59
N SER A 50 -4.81 -43.41 -60.63
CA SER A 50 -5.02 -41.94 -60.58
C SER A 50 -6.13 -41.53 -59.61
N LEU A 51 -7.22 -42.31 -59.50
CA LEU A 51 -8.28 -42.04 -58.54
C LEU A 51 -7.78 -42.25 -57.10
N GLU A 52 -7.07 -43.35 -56.84
CA GLU A 52 -6.45 -43.66 -55.56
C GLU A 52 -5.46 -42.55 -55.12
N GLU A 53 -4.58 -42.11 -56.02
CA GLU A 53 -3.64 -41.01 -55.78
C GLU A 53 -4.36 -39.67 -55.47
N THR A 54 -5.41 -39.31 -56.21
CA THR A 54 -6.18 -38.09 -55.92
C THR A 54 -6.94 -38.18 -54.58
N LEU A 55 -7.43 -39.36 -54.18
CA LEU A 55 -8.03 -39.59 -52.87
C LEU A 55 -7.01 -39.52 -51.73
N GLN A 56 -5.79 -40.01 -51.94
CA GLN A 56 -4.69 -39.86 -50.99
C GLN A 56 -4.28 -38.39 -50.84
N GLN A 57 -4.14 -37.66 -51.95
CA GLN A 57 -3.81 -36.24 -51.94
C GLN A 57 -4.92 -35.38 -51.30
N MET A 58 -6.19 -35.70 -51.55
CA MET A 58 -7.33 -35.09 -50.84
C MET A 58 -7.27 -35.37 -49.33
N ASN A 59 -6.92 -36.59 -48.91
CA ASN A 59 -6.76 -36.92 -47.49
C ASN A 59 -5.58 -36.17 -46.83
N VAL A 60 -4.48 -35.94 -47.54
CA VAL A 60 -3.37 -35.09 -47.08
C VAL A 60 -3.85 -33.65 -46.88
N LEU A 61 -4.51 -33.06 -47.89
CA LEU A 61 -5.07 -31.70 -47.79
C LEU A 61 -6.09 -31.55 -46.65
N ILE A 62 -6.91 -32.57 -46.39
CA ILE A 62 -7.85 -32.58 -45.24
C ILE A 62 -7.10 -32.58 -43.89
N LYS A 63 -6.01 -33.35 -43.77
CA LYS A 63 -5.16 -33.37 -42.57
C LYS A 63 -4.46 -32.03 -42.36
N GLU A 64 -3.86 -31.47 -43.41
CA GLU A 64 -3.23 -30.15 -43.38
C GLU A 64 -4.23 -29.04 -43.02
N ASN A 65 -5.43 -29.07 -43.62
CA ASN A 65 -6.50 -28.11 -43.29
C ASN A 65 -6.98 -28.23 -41.84
N ARG A 66 -7.00 -29.45 -41.27
CA ARG A 66 -7.26 -29.68 -39.84
C ARG A 66 -6.15 -29.09 -38.96
N HIS A 67 -4.88 -29.40 -39.27
CA HIS A 67 -3.73 -28.85 -38.53
C HIS A 67 -3.68 -27.30 -38.61
N LEU A 68 -3.96 -26.71 -39.76
CA LEU A 68 -4.06 -25.25 -39.93
C LEU A 68 -5.19 -24.63 -39.10
N LYS A 69 -6.36 -25.29 -39.03
CA LYS A 69 -7.47 -24.86 -38.17
C LYS A 69 -7.12 -24.95 -36.68
N GLU A 70 -6.38 -25.98 -36.28
CA GLU A 70 -5.92 -26.15 -34.89
C GLU A 70 -4.84 -25.12 -34.52
N ALA A 71 -3.84 -24.90 -35.39
CA ALA A 71 -2.84 -23.85 -35.23
C ALA A 71 -3.48 -22.45 -35.15
N LEU A 72 -4.48 -22.16 -35.99
CA LEU A 72 -5.22 -20.89 -35.95
C LEU A 72 -6.04 -20.74 -34.65
N LYS A 73 -6.62 -21.82 -34.12
CA LYS A 73 -7.27 -21.80 -32.80
C LYS A 73 -6.27 -21.51 -31.69
N GLN A 74 -5.11 -22.18 -31.68
CA GLN A 74 -4.08 -21.97 -30.66
C GLN A 74 -3.49 -20.55 -30.71
N THR A 75 -3.24 -20.00 -31.89
CA THR A 75 -2.77 -18.60 -32.03
C THR A 75 -3.81 -17.59 -31.57
N ASN A 76 -5.12 -17.82 -31.82
CA ASN A 76 -6.19 -16.98 -31.30
C ASN A 76 -6.32 -17.05 -29.76
N ILE A 77 -6.18 -18.24 -29.17
CA ILE A 77 -6.18 -18.42 -27.70
C ILE A 77 -4.99 -17.66 -27.09
N SER A 78 -3.77 -17.90 -27.57
CA SER A 78 -2.57 -17.21 -27.08
C SER A 78 -2.63 -15.69 -27.28
N MET A 79 -3.26 -15.22 -28.37
CA MET A 79 -3.47 -13.79 -28.58
C MET A 79 -4.48 -13.20 -27.56
N LYS A 80 -5.56 -13.93 -27.25
CA LYS A 80 -6.55 -13.54 -26.24
C LYS A 80 -5.93 -13.47 -24.84
N GLU A 81 -5.18 -14.50 -24.44
CA GLU A 81 -4.43 -14.52 -23.17
C GLU A 81 -3.46 -13.35 -23.04
N ARG A 82 -2.72 -13.01 -24.13
CA ARG A 82 -1.84 -11.84 -24.16
C ARG A 82 -2.60 -10.52 -24.03
N PHE A 83 -3.77 -10.39 -24.67
CA PHE A 83 -4.61 -9.20 -24.52
C PHE A 83 -5.20 -9.06 -23.12
N GLU A 84 -5.63 -10.17 -22.51
CA GLU A 84 -6.10 -10.21 -21.12
C GLU A 84 -4.97 -9.84 -20.14
N GLY A 85 -3.78 -10.42 -20.32
CA GLY A 85 -2.59 -10.07 -19.53
C GLY A 85 -2.17 -8.60 -19.67
N LEU A 86 -2.17 -8.05 -20.89
CA LEU A 86 -1.89 -6.62 -21.11
C LEU A 86 -2.97 -5.71 -20.48
N SER A 87 -4.23 -6.14 -20.48
CA SER A 87 -5.33 -5.39 -19.87
C SER A 87 -5.23 -5.39 -18.35
N ALA A 88 -4.95 -6.55 -17.74
CA ALA A 88 -4.70 -6.67 -16.31
C ALA A 88 -3.46 -5.88 -15.87
N TRP A 89 -2.37 -5.93 -16.63
CA TRP A 89 -1.18 -5.11 -16.37
C TRP A 89 -1.48 -3.60 -16.43
N LYS A 90 -2.27 -3.17 -17.43
CA LYS A 90 -2.69 -1.77 -17.56
C LYS A 90 -3.55 -1.31 -16.38
N GLU A 91 -4.47 -2.15 -15.90
CA GLU A 91 -5.29 -1.80 -14.73
C GLU A 91 -4.43 -1.74 -13.46
N LYS A 92 -3.51 -2.70 -13.26
CA LYS A 92 -2.55 -2.66 -12.15
C LYS A 92 -1.67 -1.40 -12.18
N GLN A 93 -1.20 -0.96 -13.35
CA GLN A 93 -0.46 0.30 -13.47
C GLN A 93 -1.32 1.54 -13.15
N LYS A 94 -2.63 1.48 -13.39
CA LYS A 94 -3.57 2.51 -12.96
C LYS A 94 -3.77 2.47 -11.44
N GLU A 95 -3.98 1.31 -10.84
CA GLU A 95 -4.07 1.14 -9.38
C GLU A 95 -2.80 1.62 -8.65
N GLU A 96 -1.61 1.25 -9.15
CA GLU A 96 -0.32 1.68 -8.59
C GLU A 96 -0.14 3.21 -8.68
N ARG A 97 -0.53 3.84 -9.80
CA ARG A 97 -0.53 5.31 -9.93
C ARG A 97 -1.51 5.97 -8.96
N ASP A 98 -2.76 5.49 -8.92
CA ASP A 98 -3.83 6.08 -8.12
C ASP A 98 -3.51 5.95 -6.61
N PHE A 99 -2.84 4.87 -6.20
CA PHE A 99 -2.26 4.70 -4.85
C PHE A 99 -1.16 5.72 -4.54
N LEU A 100 -0.20 5.92 -5.46
CA LEU A 100 0.89 6.89 -5.28
C LEU A 100 0.35 8.33 -5.24
N GLU A 101 -0.65 8.66 -6.05
CA GLU A 101 -1.33 9.95 -6.04
C GLU A 101 -2.05 10.19 -4.71
N GLY A 102 -2.78 9.18 -4.20
CA GLY A 102 -3.38 9.24 -2.86
C GLY A 102 -2.36 9.44 -1.74
N LYS A 103 -1.22 8.74 -1.77
CA LYS A 103 -0.13 8.91 -0.79
C LYS A 103 0.52 10.29 -0.86
N LEU A 104 0.65 10.84 -2.06
CA LEU A 104 1.16 12.19 -2.29
C LEU A 104 0.18 13.26 -1.79
N GLU A 105 -1.14 13.05 -1.91
CA GLU A 105 -2.15 13.96 -1.37
C GLU A 105 -2.20 13.91 0.16
N GLU A 106 -2.16 12.72 0.78
CA GLU A 106 -2.01 12.60 2.23
C GLU A 106 -0.75 13.33 2.74
N ALA A 107 0.36 13.26 1.98
CA ALA A 107 1.61 13.93 2.34
C ALA A 107 1.46 15.46 2.26
N LYS A 108 0.80 16.00 1.21
CA LYS A 108 0.46 17.43 1.11
C LYS A 108 -0.41 17.87 2.28
N GLU A 109 -1.42 17.09 2.68
CA GLU A 109 -2.29 17.44 3.80
C GLU A 109 -1.53 17.46 5.13
N ARG A 110 -0.66 16.47 5.37
CA ARG A 110 0.27 16.47 6.54
C ARG A 110 1.19 17.69 6.53
N VAL A 111 1.76 18.07 5.39
CA VAL A 111 2.59 19.28 5.26
C VAL A 111 1.76 20.55 5.48
N SER A 112 0.55 20.65 4.95
CA SER A 112 -0.36 21.79 5.12
C SER A 112 -0.76 21.97 6.59
N THR A 113 -1.12 20.88 7.29
CA THR A 113 -1.47 20.93 8.71
C THR A 113 -0.26 21.25 9.60
N LEU A 114 0.94 20.74 9.29
CA LEU A 114 2.17 21.13 9.97
C LEU A 114 2.54 22.59 9.70
N THR A 115 2.35 23.09 8.48
CA THR A 115 2.62 24.49 8.13
C THR A 115 1.71 25.44 8.92
N LYS A 116 0.40 25.15 8.96
CA LYS A 116 -0.57 25.91 9.79
C LYS A 116 -0.22 25.88 11.29
N ARG A 117 0.24 24.72 11.81
CA ARG A 117 0.73 24.62 13.20
C ARG A 117 2.00 25.43 13.43
N ASN A 118 2.94 25.42 12.49
CA ASN A 118 4.17 26.21 12.57
C ASN A 118 3.89 27.72 12.48
N GLU A 119 2.93 28.15 11.65
CA GLU A 119 2.46 29.54 11.59
C GLU A 119 1.75 29.96 12.89
N GLU A 120 0.94 29.09 13.49
CA GLU A 120 0.33 29.30 14.80
C GLU A 120 1.38 29.41 15.91
N LEU A 121 2.38 28.53 15.93
CA LEU A 121 3.50 28.60 16.87
C LEU A 121 4.34 29.87 16.68
N ARG A 122 4.63 30.28 15.42
CA ARG A 122 5.30 31.56 15.12
C ARG A 122 4.48 32.75 15.60
N ARG A 123 3.16 32.77 15.38
CA ARG A 123 2.28 33.85 15.90
C ARG A 123 2.25 33.87 17.43
N ARG A 124 2.32 32.72 18.10
CA ARG A 124 2.42 32.65 19.57
C ARG A 124 3.77 33.15 20.09
N LEU A 125 4.88 32.74 19.46
CA LEU A 125 6.21 33.26 19.79
C LEU A 125 6.26 34.79 19.60
N GLN A 126 5.77 35.29 18.45
CA GLN A 126 5.73 36.73 18.17
C GLN A 126 4.79 37.52 19.11
N ALA A 127 3.74 36.88 19.66
CA ALA A 127 2.89 37.49 20.68
C ALA A 127 3.54 37.49 22.08
N LEU A 128 4.41 36.51 22.38
CA LEU A 128 5.26 36.50 23.58
C LEU A 128 6.44 37.49 23.45
N GLU A 129 6.93 37.71 22.22
CA GLU A 129 7.90 38.75 21.84
C GLU A 129 7.23 40.12 21.55
N GLY A 130 6.07 40.38 22.15
CA GLY A 130 5.31 41.63 21.95
C GLY A 130 6.10 42.90 22.25
N PRO A 131 5.70 44.07 21.71
CA PRO A 131 6.52 45.29 21.66
C PRO A 131 6.73 45.94 23.05
N GLY A 132 7.69 45.40 23.79
CA GLY A 132 8.03 45.80 25.17
C GLY A 132 9.54 45.88 25.45
N SER A 133 10.39 45.85 24.42
CA SER A 133 11.84 46.02 24.54
C SER A 133 12.35 47.19 23.70
N GLY A 134 11.70 48.34 23.87
CA GLY A 134 12.05 49.60 23.20
C GLY A 134 11.76 50.78 24.11
N GLY A 135 12.71 51.11 24.99
CA GLY A 135 12.59 52.22 25.95
C GLY A 135 13.14 51.85 27.32
N GLY A 136 14.44 52.10 27.55
CA GLY A 136 15.13 51.72 28.79
C GLY A 136 16.61 52.08 28.75
N GLU A 137 16.91 53.38 28.65
CA GLU A 137 18.28 53.87 28.84
C GLU A 137 18.71 53.62 30.31
N GLY A 138 19.62 52.67 30.51
CA GLY A 138 20.13 52.30 31.83
C GLY A 138 21.38 51.44 31.68
N ALA A 139 22.54 52.03 31.94
CA ALA A 139 23.83 51.44 31.60
C ALA A 139 24.12 50.16 32.41
N ALA A 140 24.31 49.04 31.69
CA ALA A 140 25.05 47.88 32.16
C ALA A 140 25.79 47.25 30.97
N GLN A 141 27.13 47.23 31.04
CA GLN A 141 27.96 46.52 30.06
C GLN A 141 27.88 45.00 30.36
N GLY A 142 27.46 44.21 29.38
CA GLY A 142 27.39 42.74 29.47
C GLY A 142 26.88 42.14 28.15
N GLU A 143 27.52 41.07 27.69
CA GLU A 143 27.37 40.55 26.31
C GLU A 143 26.00 39.92 26.00
N PRO A 144 25.48 40.05 24.76
CA PRO A 144 24.38 39.26 24.25
C PRO A 144 24.90 38.13 23.33
N GLY A 145 25.21 36.94 23.86
CA GLY A 145 25.81 35.91 22.99
C GLY A 145 26.10 34.52 23.55
N GLN A 146 25.17 33.85 24.25
CA GLN A 146 25.39 32.46 24.71
C GLN A 146 24.47 31.37 24.13
N PRO A 147 23.13 31.49 24.07
CA PRO A 147 22.30 30.35 23.63
C PRO A 147 22.45 30.00 22.13
N SER A 148 22.74 30.97 21.24
CA SER A 148 23.01 30.66 19.81
C SER A 148 24.40 30.04 19.62
N SER A 149 25.42 30.56 20.31
CA SER A 149 26.81 30.11 20.18
C SER A 149 27.00 28.67 20.67
N GLU A 150 26.37 28.28 21.77
CA GLU A 150 26.40 26.89 22.24
C GLU A 150 25.67 25.94 21.30
N VAL A 151 24.50 26.35 20.78
CA VAL A 151 23.74 25.56 19.79
C VAL A 151 24.51 25.43 18.46
N GLU A 152 25.24 26.45 18.04
CA GLU A 152 26.10 26.41 16.85
C GLU A 152 27.36 25.57 17.07
N MET A 153 28.00 25.65 18.24
CA MET A 153 29.11 24.74 18.61
C MET A 153 28.65 23.28 18.66
N LEU A 154 27.50 22.98 19.27
CA LEU A 154 26.96 21.62 19.32
C LEU A 154 26.59 21.11 17.93
N LYS A 155 26.01 21.94 17.06
CA LYS A 155 25.80 21.58 15.63
C LYS A 155 27.13 21.30 14.91
N ALA A 156 28.14 22.15 15.09
CA ALA A 156 29.47 21.93 14.51
C ALA A 156 30.11 20.63 15.02
N GLN A 157 29.98 20.33 16.31
CA GLN A 157 30.46 19.09 16.92
C GLN A 157 29.73 17.86 16.36
N ILE A 158 28.40 17.92 16.20
CA ILE A 158 27.61 16.86 15.56
C ILE A 158 28.08 16.63 14.11
N THR A 159 28.28 17.69 13.32
CA THR A 159 28.78 17.53 11.94
C THR A 159 30.18 16.92 11.88
N ARG A 160 31.06 17.23 12.84
CA ARG A 160 32.40 16.63 12.94
C ARG A 160 32.32 15.14 13.29
N LEU A 161 31.51 14.78 14.29
CA LEU A 161 31.29 13.38 14.67
C LEU A 161 30.60 12.56 13.56
N GLN A 162 29.76 13.18 12.73
CA GLN A 162 29.20 12.53 11.54
C GLN A 162 30.25 12.30 10.44
N ALA A 163 31.21 13.21 10.26
CA ALA A 163 32.35 12.99 9.37
C ALA A 163 33.25 11.87 9.88
N GLU A 164 33.68 11.92 11.15
CA GLU A 164 34.50 10.87 11.79
C GLU A 164 33.81 9.48 11.74
N LYS A 165 32.49 9.42 11.97
CA LYS A 165 31.72 8.18 11.79
C LYS A 165 31.76 7.67 10.34
N SER A 166 31.69 8.57 9.37
CA SER A 166 31.73 8.21 7.94
C SER A 166 33.11 7.68 7.55
N ASP A 167 34.18 8.31 8.04
CA ASP A 167 35.56 7.87 7.83
C ASP A 167 35.84 6.52 8.51
N LEU A 168 35.32 6.30 9.73
CA LEU A 168 35.39 5.02 10.42
C LEU A 168 34.62 3.91 9.68
N VAL A 169 33.46 4.21 9.08
CA VAL A 169 32.72 3.25 8.23
C VAL A 169 33.47 2.95 6.94
N ALA A 170 34.10 3.96 6.32
CA ALA A 170 34.94 3.77 5.13
C ALA A 170 36.18 2.90 5.45
N MET A 171 36.90 3.19 6.54
CA MET A 171 38.03 2.37 7.02
C MET A 171 37.60 0.95 7.39
N ASN A 172 36.44 0.76 8.03
CA ASN A 172 35.93 -0.58 8.36
C ASN A 172 35.57 -1.35 7.07
N SER A 173 34.96 -0.68 6.09
CA SER A 173 34.69 -1.26 4.77
C SER A 173 35.99 -1.63 4.03
N GLU A 174 37.04 -0.80 4.11
CA GLU A 174 38.35 -1.08 3.53
C GLU A 174 39.07 -2.23 4.27
N LEU A 175 38.94 -2.32 5.59
CA LEU A 175 39.45 -3.43 6.40
C LEU A 175 38.72 -4.74 6.06
N GLN A 176 37.41 -4.73 5.90
CA GLN A 176 36.63 -5.88 5.42
C GLN A 176 37.06 -6.31 4.01
N LEU A 177 37.29 -5.37 3.09
CA LEU A 177 37.81 -5.64 1.75
C LEU A 177 39.27 -6.15 1.74
N LYS A 178 40.08 -5.75 2.73
CA LYS A 178 41.44 -6.28 2.96
C LYS A 178 41.43 -7.68 3.57
N MET A 179 40.51 -7.96 4.49
CA MET A 179 40.29 -9.31 5.05
C MET A 179 39.72 -10.28 3.99
N GLY A 180 38.89 -9.79 3.06
CA GLY A 180 38.31 -10.56 1.96
C GLY A 180 39.28 -11.02 0.85
N LYS A 181 40.60 -10.97 1.06
CA LYS A 181 41.62 -11.43 0.09
C LYS A 181 42.53 -12.56 0.60
N GLY A 182 42.13 -13.25 1.67
CA GLY A 182 43.01 -14.14 2.43
C GLY A 182 42.46 -15.50 2.89
N SER A 183 41.45 -16.10 2.24
CA SER A 183 41.22 -17.57 2.21
C SER A 183 39.99 -17.89 1.34
N PRO A 184 40.00 -18.96 0.52
CA PRO A 184 38.78 -19.61 0.08
C PRO A 184 38.20 -20.49 1.21
N ASP A 185 36.88 -20.69 1.17
CA ASP A 185 36.06 -21.57 2.01
C ASP A 185 36.17 -21.38 3.54
N ASP A 186 35.18 -20.67 4.10
CA ASP A 186 34.71 -20.97 5.45
C ASP A 186 33.17 -20.98 5.50
N SER A 187 32.62 -22.17 5.26
CA SER A 187 31.18 -22.46 5.37
C SER A 187 30.90 -23.11 6.71
N PHE A 188 30.89 -22.32 7.78
CA PHE A 188 30.45 -22.80 9.10
C PHE A 188 29.32 -21.93 9.67
N ILE A 189 28.14 -22.53 9.79
CA ILE A 189 26.95 -21.87 10.34
C ILE A 189 26.96 -22.01 11.86
N GLU A 190 26.84 -20.87 12.53
CA GLU A 190 26.60 -20.70 13.96
C GLU A 190 25.34 -21.47 14.40
N ILE A 191 25.51 -22.56 15.17
CA ILE A 191 24.39 -23.35 15.69
C ILE A 191 23.79 -22.62 16.90
N ARG A 192 22.62 -22.02 16.68
CA ARG A 192 21.83 -21.35 17.72
C ARG A 192 21.18 -22.38 18.66
N ILE A 193 21.22 -22.06 19.95
CA ILE A 193 20.59 -22.77 21.07
C ILE A 193 19.07 -22.91 20.83
N ALA A 194 18.52 -24.12 21.02
CA ALA A 194 17.11 -24.30 21.36
C ALA A 194 16.91 -25.63 22.12
N GLN A 195 16.26 -25.51 23.27
CA GLN A 195 16.09 -26.53 24.29
C GLN A 195 14.71 -27.22 24.19
N GLU A 196 14.62 -28.42 24.76
CA GLU A 196 13.40 -29.18 25.12
C GLU A 196 12.40 -29.60 24.02
N GLY A 197 12.29 -30.93 23.89
CA GLY A 197 11.03 -31.61 23.60
C GLY A 197 10.82 -32.71 24.64
N GLU A 198 9.73 -32.63 25.41
CA GLU A 198 9.26 -33.76 26.22
C GLU A 198 8.54 -34.78 25.34
N VAL A 199 8.96 -36.06 25.38
CA VAL A 199 8.00 -37.19 25.31
C VAL A 199 8.53 -38.37 26.14
N ASN A 200 7.68 -38.90 27.03
CA ASN A 200 8.00 -40.05 27.89
C ASN A 200 7.95 -41.40 27.17
N MET A 201 8.99 -42.24 27.36
CA MET A 201 9.02 -43.73 27.42
C MET A 201 10.42 -44.16 27.89
N THR A 202 10.69 -45.27 28.62
CA THR A 202 9.82 -46.27 29.28
C THR A 202 10.53 -46.88 30.51
N LYS A 203 9.84 -46.94 31.65
CA LYS A 203 9.58 -48.13 32.49
C LYS A 203 10.70 -49.18 32.71
N ASP A 204 11.30 -49.21 33.90
CA ASP A 204 11.14 -50.29 34.91
C ASP A 204 11.90 -50.01 36.25
N LEU A 205 11.46 -50.64 37.34
CA LEU A 205 11.89 -50.49 38.77
C LEU A 205 12.97 -51.57 39.16
N PRO A 206 13.56 -51.67 40.39
CA PRO A 206 13.10 -51.14 41.70
C PRO A 206 14.13 -50.57 42.74
N HIS A 207 13.63 -49.62 43.56
CA HIS A 207 13.81 -49.45 45.03
C HIS A 207 15.16 -49.71 45.76
N GLY A 208 15.66 -48.70 46.50
CA GLY A 208 16.69 -48.90 47.54
C GLY A 208 17.17 -47.68 48.35
N TRP A 209 16.47 -47.38 49.45
CA TRP A 209 16.97 -46.64 50.66
C TRP A 209 17.19 -45.11 50.60
N LYS A 210 17.67 -44.54 51.72
CA LYS A 210 17.01 -43.43 52.43
C LYS A 210 18.00 -42.44 53.10
N ASP A 211 17.54 -41.20 53.26
CA ASP A 211 17.95 -40.15 54.22
C ASP A 211 19.35 -39.49 54.14
N SER A 212 19.29 -38.16 53.90
CA SER A 212 20.00 -37.07 54.62
C SER A 212 21.52 -36.88 54.52
N GLY A 213 21.96 -35.64 54.20
CA GLY A 213 23.27 -35.13 54.60
C GLY A 213 23.97 -34.22 53.58
N SER A 214 23.99 -32.91 53.87
CA SER A 214 24.65 -31.81 53.17
C SER A 214 26.11 -31.98 52.67
N HIS A 215 26.45 -31.14 51.69
CA HIS A 215 27.80 -30.68 51.26
C HIS A 215 28.58 -31.46 50.18
N ALA A 216 28.58 -30.85 48.98
CA ALA A 216 29.76 -30.57 48.15
C ALA A 216 30.70 -31.73 47.74
N ALA A 217 30.34 -32.42 46.65
CA ALA A 217 31.30 -32.95 45.67
C ALA A 217 30.66 -33.20 44.30
N LYS A 218 31.31 -32.75 43.21
CA LYS A 218 31.48 -33.40 41.88
C LYS A 218 31.62 -32.39 40.71
N PRO A 219 32.85 -32.12 40.26
CA PRO A 219 33.15 -31.91 38.85
C PRO A 219 33.42 -33.28 38.20
N ASP A 220 32.38 -33.96 37.71
CA ASP A 220 32.49 -35.39 37.34
C ASP A 220 31.56 -35.77 36.16
N LEU A 221 30.37 -35.17 36.07
CA LEU A 221 29.41 -35.40 34.99
C LEU A 221 29.76 -34.69 33.66
N ALA A 222 30.57 -33.62 33.71
CA ALA A 222 31.03 -32.94 32.51
C ALA A 222 32.14 -33.74 31.79
N MET A 223 33.11 -34.26 32.56
CA MET A 223 34.19 -35.09 32.02
C MET A 223 33.66 -36.38 31.43
N SER A 224 32.83 -37.15 32.15
CA SER A 224 32.30 -38.42 31.62
C SER A 224 31.51 -38.28 30.31
N ARG A 225 30.89 -37.13 30.06
CA ARG A 225 30.18 -36.83 28.81
C ARG A 225 31.15 -36.44 27.70
N GLN A 226 32.14 -35.61 28.00
CA GLN A 226 33.23 -35.29 27.09
C GLN A 226 34.05 -36.54 26.71
N ASP A 227 34.38 -37.42 27.67
CA ASP A 227 35.06 -38.71 27.43
C ASP A 227 34.23 -39.60 26.49
N SER A 228 32.90 -39.62 26.62
CA SER A 228 32.02 -40.38 25.73
C SER A 228 31.98 -39.83 24.30
N GLU A 229 32.09 -38.50 24.15
CA GLU A 229 32.16 -37.81 22.88
C GLU A 229 33.55 -38.00 22.24
N GLU A 230 34.64 -37.89 23.01
CA GLU A 230 36.03 -38.15 22.59
C GLU A 230 36.27 -39.61 22.21
N LEU A 231 35.65 -40.58 22.90
CA LEU A 231 35.65 -41.99 22.52
C LEU A 231 34.89 -42.20 21.19
N THR A 232 33.74 -41.55 21.02
CA THR A 232 32.95 -41.64 19.78
C THR A 232 33.71 -41.05 18.59
N VAL A 233 34.33 -39.87 18.77
CA VAL A 233 35.22 -39.24 17.76
C VAL A 233 36.43 -40.12 17.47
N SER A 234 37.07 -40.71 18.49
CA SER A 234 38.19 -41.64 18.32
C SER A 234 37.80 -42.88 17.52
N GLN A 235 36.59 -43.41 17.76
CA GLN A 235 36.06 -44.59 17.05
C GLN A 235 35.64 -44.27 15.62
N LEU A 236 35.10 -43.07 15.36
CA LEU A 236 34.86 -42.54 14.01
C LEU A 236 36.18 -42.33 13.24
N LEU A 237 37.19 -41.69 13.85
CA LEU A 237 38.51 -41.50 13.25
C LEU A 237 39.22 -42.83 12.99
N GLN A 238 39.10 -43.82 13.89
CA GLN A 238 39.66 -45.15 13.66
C GLN A 238 38.93 -45.89 12.53
N SER A 239 37.61 -45.71 12.41
CA SER A 239 36.81 -46.27 11.31
C SER A 239 37.17 -45.62 9.98
N LEU A 240 37.33 -44.30 9.95
CA LEU A 240 37.77 -43.55 8.77
C LEU A 240 39.17 -43.98 8.31
N ARG A 241 40.13 -44.15 9.24
CA ARG A 241 41.47 -44.69 8.91
C ARG A 241 41.39 -46.11 8.34
N LYS A 242 40.55 -46.98 8.92
CA LYS A 242 40.33 -48.34 8.40
C LYS A 242 39.72 -48.32 7.00
N GLU A 243 38.82 -47.38 6.71
CA GLU A 243 38.20 -47.23 5.39
C GLU A 243 39.16 -46.62 4.36
N THR A 244 39.97 -45.65 4.76
CA THR A 244 41.06 -45.11 3.92
C THR A 244 42.04 -46.22 3.52
N GLN A 245 42.47 -47.05 4.48
CA GLN A 245 43.31 -48.22 4.21
C GLN A 245 42.61 -49.31 3.38
N ARG A 246 41.27 -49.37 3.36
CA ARG A 246 40.52 -50.26 2.44
C ARG A 246 40.53 -49.68 1.03
N ALA A 247 40.29 -48.38 0.88
CA ALA A 247 40.37 -47.68 -0.39
C ALA A 247 41.77 -47.81 -1.02
N GLU A 248 42.84 -47.53 -0.27
CA GLU A 248 44.23 -47.69 -0.74
C GLU A 248 44.54 -49.12 -1.21
N ARG A 249 44.08 -50.15 -0.48
CA ARG A 249 44.25 -51.55 -0.92
C ARG A 249 43.46 -51.86 -2.18
N LEU A 250 42.22 -51.39 -2.30
CA LEU A 250 41.40 -51.58 -3.48
C LEU A 250 41.99 -50.83 -4.69
N GLU A 251 42.56 -49.64 -4.51
CA GLU A 251 43.27 -48.90 -5.56
C GLU A 251 44.50 -49.66 -6.04
N LEU A 252 45.30 -50.23 -5.13
CA LEU A 252 46.44 -51.09 -5.48
C LEU A 252 46.00 -52.38 -6.21
N GLU A 253 44.91 -53.02 -5.77
CA GLU A 253 44.35 -54.20 -6.46
C GLU A 253 43.81 -53.86 -7.86
N LEU A 254 43.20 -52.68 -8.01
CA LEU A 254 42.68 -52.18 -9.29
C LEU A 254 43.82 -51.77 -10.22
N GLN A 255 44.90 -51.17 -9.69
CA GLN A 255 46.12 -50.91 -10.45
C GLN A 255 46.79 -52.23 -10.89
N ALA A 256 46.96 -53.21 -10.00
CA ALA A 256 47.50 -54.52 -10.35
C ALA A 256 46.58 -55.32 -11.29
N ALA A 257 45.27 -55.06 -11.30
CA ALA A 257 44.36 -55.60 -12.31
C ALA A 257 44.53 -54.91 -13.67
N ARG A 258 44.72 -53.58 -13.71
CA ARG A 258 45.03 -52.83 -14.94
C ARG A 258 46.37 -53.24 -15.54
N GLU A 259 47.40 -53.43 -14.72
CA GLU A 259 48.72 -53.90 -15.15
C GLU A 259 48.61 -55.32 -15.73
N ARG A 260 47.90 -56.25 -15.08
CA ARG A 260 47.61 -57.58 -15.65
C ARG A 260 46.81 -57.54 -16.95
N ILE A 261 45.86 -56.62 -17.10
CA ILE A 261 45.13 -56.42 -18.36
C ILE A 261 46.09 -55.91 -19.45
N ALA A 262 46.94 -54.92 -19.15
CA ALA A 262 47.93 -54.39 -20.07
C ALA A 262 49.04 -55.39 -20.46
N GLU A 263 49.36 -56.37 -19.60
CA GLU A 263 50.21 -57.52 -19.94
C GLU A 263 49.50 -58.55 -20.83
N LEU A 264 48.20 -58.72 -20.65
CA LEU A 264 47.37 -59.67 -21.40
C LEU A 264 46.92 -59.14 -22.77
N GLU A 265 46.73 -57.83 -22.94
CA GLU A 265 46.42 -57.20 -24.25
C GLU A 265 47.39 -57.61 -25.38
N PRO A 266 48.73 -57.51 -25.23
CA PRO A 266 49.68 -57.99 -26.24
C PRO A 266 49.83 -59.52 -26.28
N GLN A 267 49.31 -60.28 -25.31
CA GLN A 267 49.19 -61.74 -25.43
C GLN A 267 47.92 -62.13 -26.21
N ALA A 268 46.81 -61.43 -26.02
CA ALA A 268 45.58 -61.59 -26.78
C ALA A 268 45.78 -61.23 -28.25
N GLY A 269 46.50 -60.14 -28.55
CA GLY A 269 46.92 -59.80 -29.91
C GLY A 269 47.71 -60.94 -30.59
N ARG A 270 48.70 -61.51 -29.88
CA ARG A 270 49.47 -62.67 -30.37
C ARG A 270 48.66 -63.96 -30.48
N TRP A 271 47.65 -64.16 -29.63
CA TRP A 271 46.71 -65.28 -29.77
C TRP A 271 45.85 -65.15 -31.03
N VAL A 272 45.33 -63.95 -31.32
CA VAL A 272 44.56 -63.65 -32.53
C VAL A 272 45.43 -63.78 -33.80
N GLU A 273 46.70 -63.35 -33.75
CA GLU A 273 47.68 -63.58 -34.84
C GLU A 273 48.04 -65.06 -35.03
N SER A 274 47.98 -65.87 -33.97
CA SER A 274 48.23 -67.32 -34.01
C SER A 274 47.00 -68.12 -34.55
N GLU A 275 45.78 -67.73 -34.15
CA GLU A 275 44.54 -68.32 -34.68
C GLU A 275 44.34 -68.00 -36.17
N THR A 276 44.70 -66.79 -36.62
CA THR A 276 44.64 -66.42 -38.06
C THR A 276 45.64 -67.16 -38.95
N GLN A 277 46.60 -67.91 -38.38
CA GLN A 277 47.48 -68.82 -39.14
C GLN A 277 47.01 -70.29 -39.18
N THR A 278 45.96 -70.66 -38.43
CA THR A 278 45.55 -72.07 -38.28
C THR A 278 44.17 -72.41 -38.88
N SER A 279 43.48 -71.45 -39.52
CA SER A 279 42.16 -71.69 -40.13
C SER A 279 42.04 -71.22 -41.59
N LEU A 280 42.87 -71.80 -42.46
CA LEU A 280 42.71 -71.73 -43.92
C LEU A 280 43.02 -73.07 -44.59
N GLN A 281 42.22 -74.10 -44.28
CA GLN A 281 42.08 -75.31 -45.12
C GLN A 281 40.83 -76.13 -44.76
N LEU A 282 39.69 -75.76 -45.31
CA LEU A 282 38.50 -76.64 -45.42
C LEU A 282 37.63 -76.18 -46.58
N GLY A 283 38.13 -76.43 -47.79
CA GLY A 283 37.39 -76.28 -49.04
C GLY A 283 36.50 -77.49 -49.31
N GLU A 284 35.23 -77.19 -49.59
CA GLU A 284 34.25 -77.90 -50.42
C GLU A 284 34.33 -79.44 -50.62
N ARG A 285 33.23 -80.08 -50.25
CA ARG A 285 32.88 -81.47 -50.59
C ARG A 285 32.44 -81.58 -52.05
N GLY A 286 33.17 -82.35 -52.87
CA GLY A 286 32.75 -82.83 -54.19
C GLY A 286 33.24 -84.28 -54.42
N PRO A 287 32.44 -85.20 -55.02
CA PRO A 287 32.67 -86.64 -54.88
C PRO A 287 33.56 -87.25 -55.98
N SER A 288 34.36 -88.27 -55.64
CA SER A 288 35.08 -89.10 -56.62
C SER A 288 35.33 -90.54 -56.12
N GLN A 289 35.29 -91.44 -57.08
CA GLN A 289 35.24 -92.91 -57.06
C GLN A 289 36.29 -93.65 -56.19
N PRO A 290 36.03 -94.92 -55.81
CA PRO A 290 37.06 -95.80 -55.25
C PRO A 290 37.90 -96.47 -56.36
N ALA A 291 39.22 -96.31 -56.30
CA ALA A 291 40.19 -97.20 -56.94
C ALA A 291 40.77 -98.13 -55.85
N MET A 292 40.73 -99.45 -55.96
CA MET A 292 41.53 -100.29 -56.87
C MET A 292 43.05 -100.18 -56.64
N SER A 293 43.55 -100.88 -55.64
CA SER A 293 44.94 -101.33 -55.49
C SER A 293 44.92 -102.70 -54.80
N GLN A 294 44.84 -103.79 -55.57
CA GLN A 294 45.99 -104.65 -55.87
C GLN A 294 46.47 -105.45 -54.65
N THR A 295 45.81 -106.60 -54.46
CA THR A 295 46.44 -107.81 -53.91
C THR A 295 47.57 -108.28 -54.83
N GLU A 296 48.77 -108.45 -54.29
CA GLU A 296 49.82 -109.22 -54.95
C GLU A 296 49.84 -110.65 -54.38
N GLU A 297 49.74 -111.64 -55.27
CA GLU A 297 49.90 -113.06 -54.96
C GLU A 297 51.36 -113.46 -55.16
N GLU A 298 51.99 -114.06 -54.15
CA GLU A 298 53.14 -114.95 -54.38
C GLU A 298 52.79 -116.39 -53.99
N VAL A 299 52.45 -117.18 -55.01
CA VAL A 299 52.32 -118.63 -54.91
C VAL A 299 53.44 -119.26 -55.73
N GLN A 300 54.42 -119.89 -55.06
CA GLN A 300 55.37 -120.79 -55.72
C GLN A 300 55.07 -122.24 -55.38
N GLN A 301 54.77 -123.02 -56.42
CA GLN A 301 54.50 -124.45 -56.34
C GLN A 301 55.80 -125.26 -56.33
N GLY A 302 55.85 -126.32 -55.52
CA GLY A 302 56.92 -127.32 -55.56
C GLY A 302 56.38 -128.67 -55.09
N ALA A 303 56.00 -129.54 -56.03
CA ALA A 303 55.20 -130.74 -55.75
C ALA A 303 56.01 -132.03 -55.57
N SER A 304 55.71 -132.80 -54.52
CA SER A 304 55.80 -134.27 -54.40
C SER A 304 55.26 -134.67 -53.01
N ALA A 305 54.56 -135.77 -52.74
CA ALA A 305 54.22 -136.95 -53.53
C ALA A 305 52.78 -137.45 -53.22
N LYS A 306 52.42 -138.57 -53.84
CA LYS A 306 51.15 -139.35 -53.80
C LYS A 306 50.47 -139.50 -52.42
N GLU A 307 49.16 -139.80 -52.50
CA GLU A 307 48.31 -140.37 -51.43
C GLU A 307 47.92 -139.41 -50.27
N GLY A 308 47.31 -138.26 -50.64
CA GLY A 308 46.62 -137.35 -49.70
C GLY A 308 45.90 -136.16 -50.39
N LYS A 309 45.51 -136.31 -51.66
CA LYS A 309 45.37 -135.16 -52.58
C LYS A 309 44.00 -134.48 -52.61
N SER A 310 42.93 -135.18 -52.22
CA SER A 310 41.63 -134.55 -51.91
C SER A 310 41.74 -133.66 -50.67
N ASP A 311 42.52 -134.11 -49.69
CA ASP A 311 42.54 -133.53 -48.37
C ASP A 311 43.33 -132.21 -48.37
N SER A 312 44.40 -132.09 -49.17
CA SER A 312 45.16 -130.83 -49.26
C SER A 312 44.38 -129.65 -49.87
N GLU A 313 43.52 -129.90 -50.87
CA GLU A 313 42.68 -128.85 -51.47
C GLU A 313 41.54 -128.46 -50.53
N VAL A 314 40.94 -129.46 -49.86
CA VAL A 314 39.91 -129.25 -48.83
C VAL A 314 40.49 -128.49 -47.62
N GLU A 315 41.70 -128.80 -47.16
CA GLU A 315 42.37 -128.04 -46.10
C GLU A 315 42.79 -126.62 -46.54
N SER A 316 43.19 -126.43 -47.80
CA SER A 316 43.45 -125.09 -48.35
C SER A 316 42.18 -124.23 -48.38
N LEU A 317 41.07 -124.79 -48.86
CA LEU A 317 39.76 -124.12 -48.87
C LEU A 317 39.22 -123.88 -47.45
N LYS A 318 39.42 -124.81 -46.50
CA LYS A 318 39.17 -124.55 -45.07
C LYS A 318 40.05 -123.42 -44.53
N GLY A 319 41.31 -123.34 -44.95
CA GLY A 319 42.21 -122.23 -44.64
C GLY A 319 41.70 -120.88 -45.15
N GLN A 320 41.25 -120.82 -46.40
CA GLN A 320 40.64 -119.62 -46.99
C GLN A 320 39.31 -119.27 -46.31
N MET A 321 38.43 -120.25 -46.07
CA MET A 321 37.15 -120.07 -45.37
C MET A 321 37.38 -119.53 -43.95
N THR A 322 38.34 -120.08 -43.20
CA THR A 322 38.67 -119.59 -41.85
C THR A 322 39.38 -118.23 -41.86
N LYS A 323 40.13 -117.89 -42.91
CA LYS A 323 40.68 -116.54 -43.10
C LYS A 323 39.56 -115.52 -43.38
N LEU A 324 38.68 -115.81 -44.32
CA LEU A 324 37.52 -114.96 -44.64
C LEU A 324 36.56 -114.82 -43.45
N PHE A 325 36.33 -115.88 -42.68
CA PHE A 325 35.57 -115.79 -41.42
C PHE A 325 36.24 -114.86 -40.41
N LYS A 326 37.57 -114.93 -40.24
CA LYS A 326 38.31 -114.01 -39.36
C LYS A 326 38.27 -112.57 -39.87
N GLU A 327 38.39 -112.35 -41.18
CA GLU A 327 38.31 -111.01 -41.79
C GLU A 327 36.90 -110.43 -41.69
N LEU A 328 35.84 -111.21 -41.93
CA LEU A 328 34.45 -110.82 -41.73
C LEU A 328 34.16 -110.53 -40.24
N GLN A 329 34.67 -111.35 -39.33
CA GLN A 329 34.54 -111.12 -37.90
C GLN A 329 35.27 -109.84 -37.45
N GLN A 330 36.48 -109.57 -37.98
CA GLN A 330 37.20 -108.31 -37.76
C GLN A 330 36.51 -107.10 -38.38
N ALA A 331 35.84 -107.27 -39.52
CA ALA A 331 35.06 -106.20 -40.15
C ALA A 331 33.79 -105.91 -39.33
N GLN A 332 33.13 -106.94 -38.80
CA GLN A 332 31.98 -106.80 -37.90
C GLN A 332 32.39 -106.08 -36.60
N THR A 333 33.47 -106.48 -35.92
CA THR A 333 33.91 -105.78 -34.71
C THR A 333 34.27 -104.32 -35.00
N LYS A 334 34.91 -104.03 -36.14
CA LYS A 334 35.19 -102.64 -36.55
C LYS A 334 33.94 -101.83 -36.89
N LEU A 335 32.88 -102.47 -37.39
CA LEU A 335 31.59 -101.85 -37.61
C LEU A 335 30.91 -101.56 -36.27
N ASP A 336 30.89 -102.52 -35.35
CA ASP A 336 30.36 -102.37 -34.00
C ASP A 336 31.08 -101.24 -33.25
N ASP A 337 32.42 -101.20 -33.28
CA ASP A 337 33.26 -100.13 -32.73
C ASP A 337 32.90 -98.75 -33.33
N ALA A 338 32.67 -98.69 -34.65
CA ALA A 338 32.30 -97.47 -35.36
C ALA A 338 30.86 -97.02 -35.06
N GLU A 339 29.93 -97.96 -34.86
CA GLU A 339 28.57 -97.67 -34.40
C GLU A 339 28.56 -97.16 -32.96
N ASP A 340 29.37 -97.73 -32.07
CA ASP A 340 29.51 -97.26 -30.69
C ASP A 340 30.18 -95.89 -30.62
N MET A 341 31.21 -95.64 -31.44
CA MET A 341 31.79 -94.29 -31.57
C MET A 341 30.75 -93.30 -32.13
N LYS A 342 29.94 -93.70 -33.12
CA LYS A 342 28.84 -92.88 -33.65
C LYS A 342 27.79 -92.60 -32.57
N ARG A 343 27.37 -93.60 -31.79
CA ARG A 343 26.44 -93.46 -30.65
C ARG A 343 27.00 -92.45 -29.64
N SER A 344 28.24 -92.64 -29.19
CA SER A 344 28.94 -91.74 -28.26
C SER A 344 29.03 -90.30 -28.76
N LEU A 345 29.33 -90.10 -30.05
CA LEU A 345 29.34 -88.76 -30.66
C LEU A 345 27.93 -88.14 -30.74
N HIS A 346 26.89 -88.91 -31.05
CA HIS A 346 25.51 -88.39 -31.06
C HIS A 346 25.03 -88.01 -29.66
N ASP A 347 25.28 -88.85 -28.65
CA ASP A 347 24.98 -88.53 -27.25
C ASP A 347 25.72 -87.25 -26.83
N ARG A 348 27.02 -87.13 -27.14
CA ARG A 348 27.80 -85.92 -26.85
C ARG A 348 27.29 -84.67 -27.59
N CYS A 349 26.81 -84.80 -28.82
CA CYS A 349 26.16 -83.69 -29.54
C CYS A 349 24.86 -83.27 -28.86
N ARG A 350 23.98 -84.22 -28.51
CA ARG A 350 22.72 -83.95 -27.80
C ARG A 350 22.98 -83.29 -26.43
N ASP A 351 23.97 -83.77 -25.69
CA ASP A 351 24.33 -83.21 -24.39
C ASP A 351 24.85 -81.76 -24.54
N MET A 352 25.62 -81.47 -25.60
CA MET A 352 26.05 -80.10 -25.92
C MET A 352 24.88 -79.20 -26.36
N GLU A 353 23.93 -79.70 -27.14
CA GLU A 353 22.70 -78.97 -27.49
C GLU A 353 21.86 -78.64 -26.25
N GLN A 354 21.73 -79.60 -25.32
CA GLN A 354 21.06 -79.39 -24.03
C GLN A 354 21.79 -78.38 -23.14
N ASN A 355 23.13 -78.41 -23.13
CA ASN A 355 23.95 -77.42 -22.44
C ASN A 355 23.80 -76.02 -23.05
N LEU A 356 23.75 -75.89 -24.38
CA LEU A 356 23.50 -74.61 -25.06
C LEU A 356 22.09 -74.07 -24.76
N ALA A 357 21.06 -74.92 -24.80
CA ALA A 357 19.69 -74.52 -24.49
C ALA A 357 19.54 -74.05 -23.03
N THR A 358 20.18 -74.74 -22.07
CA THR A 358 20.18 -74.34 -20.66
C THR A 358 20.97 -73.05 -20.41
N LEU A 359 22.13 -72.86 -21.05
CA LEU A 359 22.88 -71.60 -20.99
C LEU A 359 22.10 -70.42 -21.61
N GLN A 360 21.39 -70.64 -22.72
CA GLN A 360 20.50 -69.62 -23.31
C GLN A 360 19.37 -69.23 -22.36
N ALA A 361 18.71 -70.18 -21.72
CA ALA A 361 17.68 -69.92 -20.72
C ALA A 361 18.24 -69.13 -19.51
N GLN A 362 19.43 -69.50 -19.01
CA GLN A 362 20.11 -68.77 -17.94
C GLN A 362 20.50 -67.34 -18.34
N LEU A 363 20.91 -67.11 -19.59
CA LEU A 363 21.22 -65.77 -20.09
C LEU A 363 19.99 -64.87 -20.12
N VAL A 364 18.84 -65.38 -20.59
CA VAL A 364 17.57 -64.65 -20.60
C VAL A 364 17.11 -64.31 -19.19
N GLU A 365 17.20 -65.27 -18.25
CA GLU A 365 16.83 -65.02 -16.85
C GLU A 365 17.79 -64.00 -16.18
N LYS A 366 19.09 -64.06 -16.48
CA LYS A 366 20.06 -63.05 -16.04
C LYS A 366 19.71 -61.65 -16.57
N GLN A 367 19.33 -61.54 -17.85
CA GLN A 367 18.89 -60.27 -18.44
C GLN A 367 17.60 -59.76 -17.79
N ARG A 368 16.64 -60.64 -17.51
CA ARG A 368 15.40 -60.30 -16.79
C ARG A 368 15.68 -59.74 -15.39
N VAL A 369 16.53 -60.44 -14.62
CA VAL A 369 16.95 -60.01 -13.27
C VAL A 369 17.77 -58.71 -13.33
N GLN A 370 18.58 -58.50 -14.36
CA GLN A 370 19.32 -57.25 -14.54
C GLN A 370 18.38 -56.06 -14.79
N ALA A 371 17.41 -56.19 -15.71
CA ALA A 371 16.41 -55.16 -15.97
C ALA A 371 15.54 -54.86 -14.73
N GLU A 372 15.22 -55.89 -13.94
CA GLU A 372 14.51 -55.73 -12.66
C GLU A 372 15.36 -54.98 -11.62
N ASN A 373 16.66 -55.25 -11.53
CA ASN A 373 17.59 -54.51 -10.67
C ASN A 373 17.74 -53.04 -11.11
N GLU A 374 17.83 -52.78 -12.41
CA GLU A 374 17.90 -51.41 -12.96
C GLU A 374 16.62 -50.62 -12.64
N ARG A 375 15.44 -51.25 -12.79
CA ARG A 375 14.15 -50.68 -12.37
C ARG A 375 14.11 -50.37 -10.86
N LEU A 376 14.58 -51.30 -10.03
CA LEU A 376 14.61 -51.12 -8.57
C LEU A 376 15.61 -50.04 -8.12
N ARG A 377 16.76 -49.91 -8.80
CA ARG A 377 17.71 -48.80 -8.56
C ARG A 377 17.06 -47.45 -8.85
N LEU A 378 16.43 -47.28 -10.01
CA LEU A 378 15.71 -46.04 -10.34
C LEU A 378 14.60 -45.71 -9.34
N GLN A 379 13.88 -46.73 -8.86
CA GLN A 379 12.87 -46.56 -7.80
C GLN A 379 13.50 -46.12 -6.47
N LEU A 380 14.64 -46.70 -6.08
CA LEU A 380 15.38 -46.35 -4.87
C LEU A 380 15.97 -44.93 -4.96
N ASP A 381 16.57 -44.57 -6.09
CA ASP A 381 17.11 -43.22 -6.35
C ASP A 381 15.99 -42.17 -6.30
N SER A 382 14.82 -42.46 -6.88
CA SER A 382 13.63 -41.62 -6.80
C SER A 382 13.16 -41.45 -5.35
N MET A 383 13.06 -42.54 -4.57
CA MET A 383 12.67 -42.46 -3.15
C MET A 383 13.71 -41.71 -2.31
N GLN A 384 15.01 -41.90 -2.59
CA GLN A 384 16.08 -41.17 -1.91
C GLN A 384 16.06 -39.68 -2.25
N SER A 385 15.72 -39.31 -3.49
CA SER A 385 15.53 -37.91 -3.88
C SER A 385 14.33 -37.27 -3.19
N VAL A 386 13.21 -38.00 -3.05
CA VAL A 386 12.04 -37.52 -2.28
C VAL A 386 12.40 -37.34 -0.82
N SER A 387 13.04 -38.33 -0.19
CA SER A 387 13.47 -38.24 1.23
C SER A 387 14.43 -37.08 1.49
N LYS A 388 15.41 -36.82 0.60
CA LYS A 388 16.30 -35.64 0.67
C LYS A 388 15.53 -34.32 0.56
N MET A 389 14.50 -34.25 -0.31
CA MET A 389 13.64 -33.07 -0.44
C MET A 389 12.75 -32.86 0.79
N GLU A 390 12.21 -33.92 1.37
CA GLU A 390 11.43 -33.88 2.61
C GLU A 390 12.27 -33.48 3.82
N GLN A 391 13.49 -34.00 3.94
CA GLN A 391 14.44 -33.58 4.97
C GLN A 391 14.72 -32.08 4.87
N LYS A 392 15.03 -31.57 3.68
CA LYS A 392 15.27 -30.13 3.46
C LYS A 392 14.05 -29.28 3.82
N ARG A 393 12.83 -29.73 3.47
CA ARG A 393 11.58 -29.06 3.88
C ARG A 393 11.43 -29.00 5.40
N ALA A 394 11.66 -30.11 6.09
CA ALA A 394 11.60 -30.17 7.56
C ALA A 394 12.66 -29.26 8.23
N GLU A 395 13.86 -29.16 7.65
CA GLU A 395 14.89 -28.21 8.09
C GLU A 395 14.48 -26.74 7.88
N ASP A 396 13.85 -26.41 6.75
CA ASP A 396 13.36 -25.06 6.47
C ASP A 396 12.13 -24.71 7.33
N GLU A 397 11.22 -25.65 7.59
CA GLU A 397 10.14 -25.52 8.58
C GLU A 397 10.66 -25.30 10.00
N LYS A 398 11.72 -26.02 10.40
CA LYS A 398 12.39 -25.82 11.69
C LYS A 398 13.01 -24.42 11.81
N LYS A 399 13.62 -23.90 10.74
CA LYS A 399 14.14 -22.51 10.68
C LYS A 399 12.99 -21.50 10.81
N ASN A 400 11.89 -21.71 10.09
CA ASN A 400 10.71 -20.83 10.16
C ASN A 400 10.09 -20.83 11.57
N LEU A 401 9.99 -21.98 12.22
CA LEU A 401 9.52 -22.09 13.60
C LEU A 401 10.47 -21.40 14.59
N ALA A 402 11.78 -21.51 14.40
CA ALA A 402 12.76 -20.79 15.22
C ALA A 402 12.63 -19.26 15.05
N GLN A 403 12.52 -18.77 13.81
CA GLN A 403 12.29 -17.34 13.54
C GLN A 403 10.97 -16.84 14.15
N LEU A 404 9.91 -17.65 14.12
CA LEU A 404 8.63 -17.30 14.74
C LEU A 404 8.72 -17.27 16.27
N LYS A 405 9.48 -18.20 16.88
CA LYS A 405 9.78 -18.16 18.33
C LYS A 405 10.58 -16.91 18.70
N ASP A 406 11.63 -16.59 17.97
CA ASP A 406 12.45 -15.39 18.19
C ASP A 406 11.61 -14.11 18.07
N ALA A 407 10.73 -14.02 17.05
CA ALA A 407 9.81 -12.90 16.87
C ALA A 407 8.76 -12.78 18.00
N TYR A 408 8.25 -13.91 18.50
CA TYR A 408 7.32 -13.94 19.64
C TYR A 408 8.01 -13.49 20.93
N THR A 409 9.21 -13.99 21.21
CA THR A 409 10.01 -13.60 22.38
C THR A 409 10.29 -12.10 22.35
N LYS A 410 10.74 -11.57 21.20
CA LYS A 410 10.98 -10.13 21.05
C LYS A 410 9.70 -9.30 21.25
N LEU A 411 8.56 -9.71 20.69
CA LEU A 411 7.30 -9.01 20.90
C LEU A 411 6.86 -9.02 22.38
N PHE A 412 7.18 -10.09 23.12
CA PHE A 412 6.94 -10.19 24.55
C PHE A 412 7.88 -9.29 25.37
N GLU A 413 9.15 -9.17 24.96
CA GLU A 413 10.11 -8.20 25.51
C GLU A 413 9.63 -6.76 25.27
N ASP A 414 9.36 -6.38 24.01
CA ASP A 414 8.84 -5.07 23.61
C ASP A 414 7.56 -4.70 24.40
N TYR A 415 6.64 -5.66 24.59
CA TYR A 415 5.42 -5.45 25.38
C TYR A 415 5.71 -5.20 26.87
N ASN A 416 6.65 -5.94 27.47
CA ASN A 416 7.03 -5.73 28.87
C ASN A 416 7.78 -4.40 29.04
N GLU A 417 8.64 -4.02 28.10
CA GLU A 417 9.29 -2.70 28.10
C GLU A 417 8.25 -1.57 28.03
N LEU A 418 7.29 -1.62 27.10
CA LEU A 418 6.21 -0.65 26.99
C LEU A 418 5.32 -0.60 28.25
N LYS A 419 5.11 -1.73 28.91
CA LYS A 419 4.36 -1.83 30.18
C LYS A 419 5.11 -1.18 31.34
N GLU A 420 6.41 -1.41 31.46
CA GLU A 420 7.24 -0.76 32.48
C GLU A 420 7.49 0.73 32.17
N GLU A 421 7.60 1.12 30.90
CA GLU A 421 7.58 2.52 30.49
C GLU A 421 6.28 3.21 30.89
N ARG A 422 5.12 2.59 30.64
CA ARG A 422 3.83 3.13 31.08
C ARG A 422 3.81 3.33 32.58
N LYS A 423 4.16 2.30 33.38
CA LYS A 423 4.26 2.43 34.85
C LYS A 423 5.24 3.52 35.32
N LYS A 424 6.31 3.80 34.58
CA LYS A 424 7.27 4.88 34.89
C LYS A 424 6.72 6.26 34.52
N LYS A 425 5.96 6.37 33.43
CA LYS A 425 5.36 7.61 32.93
C LYS A 425 4.08 7.98 33.71
N GLU A 426 3.33 6.98 34.16
CA GLU A 426 2.07 7.09 34.90
C GLU A 426 2.13 7.96 36.19
N PRO A 427 3.14 7.88 37.08
CA PRO A 427 3.23 8.72 38.27
C PRO A 427 3.76 10.15 38.05
N LEU A 428 4.50 10.42 36.96
CA LEU A 428 5.02 11.77 36.66
C LEU A 428 4.07 12.57 35.76
N MET A 429 3.75 12.03 34.58
CA MET A 429 2.94 12.74 33.58
C MET A 429 1.54 13.03 34.12
N SER A 430 0.87 12.03 34.71
CA SER A 430 -0.53 12.18 35.11
C SER A 430 -0.74 13.27 36.16
N ARG A 431 0.16 13.43 37.14
CA ARG A 431 -0.08 14.36 38.25
C ARG A 431 0.21 15.81 37.89
N GLU A 432 1.26 16.05 37.10
CA GLU A 432 1.62 17.40 36.68
C GLU A 432 0.67 17.91 35.60
N GLU A 433 0.33 17.08 34.60
CA GLU A 433 -0.66 17.44 33.58
C GLU A 433 -2.08 17.61 34.15
N VAL A 434 -2.52 16.77 35.09
CA VAL A 434 -3.83 16.95 35.77
C VAL A 434 -3.84 18.22 36.61
N ASN A 435 -2.74 18.56 37.32
CA ASN A 435 -2.66 19.80 38.07
C ASN A 435 -2.68 21.04 37.15
N GLU A 436 -1.99 21.03 36.01
CA GLU A 436 -2.03 22.12 35.03
C GLU A 436 -3.44 22.26 34.41
N LEU A 437 -4.06 21.15 34.03
CA LEU A 437 -5.43 21.13 33.51
C LEU A 437 -6.45 21.62 34.54
N GLN A 438 -6.30 21.25 35.82
CA GLN A 438 -7.15 21.73 36.91
C GLN A 438 -6.97 23.24 37.12
N LEU A 439 -5.73 23.74 37.19
CA LEU A 439 -5.47 25.18 37.29
C LEU A 439 -6.05 25.96 36.11
N ARG A 440 -5.99 25.39 34.89
CA ARG A 440 -6.60 25.97 33.68
C ARG A 440 -8.12 25.94 33.73
N LEU A 441 -8.73 24.89 34.27
CA LEU A 441 -10.17 24.78 34.49
C LEU A 441 -10.65 25.81 35.50
N ASP A 442 -10.03 25.88 36.69
CA ASP A 442 -10.31 26.86 37.74
C ASP A 442 -10.23 28.31 37.21
N ALA A 443 -9.23 28.60 36.37
CA ALA A 443 -9.06 29.91 35.75
C ALA A 443 -10.16 30.22 34.72
N ALA A 444 -10.57 29.22 33.93
CA ALA A 444 -11.68 29.35 32.97
C ALA A 444 -13.03 29.53 33.68
N GLU A 445 -13.28 28.79 34.77
CA GLU A 445 -14.48 28.92 35.61
C GLU A 445 -14.58 30.31 36.25
N LYS A 446 -13.48 30.82 36.82
CA LYS A 446 -13.41 32.19 37.35
C LYS A 446 -13.68 33.23 36.25
N ALA A 447 -13.08 33.08 35.07
CA ALA A 447 -13.32 33.98 33.95
C ALA A 447 -14.77 33.92 33.42
N LEU A 448 -15.42 32.75 33.45
CA LEU A 448 -16.84 32.60 33.14
C LEU A 448 -17.72 33.26 34.21
N ALA A 449 -17.40 33.10 35.50
CA ALA A 449 -18.12 33.77 36.58
C ALA A 449 -18.04 35.31 36.48
N THR A 450 -16.86 35.87 36.18
CA THR A 450 -16.70 37.33 35.95
C THR A 450 -17.49 37.79 34.72
N LYS A 451 -17.49 37.02 33.62
CA LYS A 451 -18.32 37.33 32.44
C LYS A 451 -19.81 37.26 32.74
N GLN A 452 -20.25 36.27 33.53
CA GLN A 452 -21.65 36.13 33.95
C GLN A 452 -22.08 37.31 34.83
N GLN A 453 -21.27 37.70 35.82
CA GLN A 453 -21.49 38.92 36.60
C GLN A 453 -21.63 40.14 35.68
N LYS A 454 -20.75 40.32 34.69
CA LYS A 454 -20.85 41.48 33.79
C LYS A 454 -22.09 41.45 32.89
N ILE A 455 -22.53 40.26 32.47
CA ILE A 455 -23.80 40.08 31.75
C ILE A 455 -24.97 40.51 32.64
N ASP A 456 -24.97 40.15 33.92
CA ASP A 456 -26.07 40.47 34.83
C ASP A 456 -26.06 41.96 35.26
N GLU A 457 -24.89 42.58 35.40
CA GLU A 457 -24.75 44.04 35.50
C GLU A 457 -25.36 44.76 34.28
N MET A 458 -24.99 44.35 33.05
CA MET A 458 -25.52 44.95 31.82
C MET A 458 -27.03 44.76 31.68
N LYS A 459 -27.58 43.60 32.09
CA LYS A 459 -29.04 43.39 32.13
C LYS A 459 -29.74 44.37 33.08
N GLN A 460 -29.16 44.61 34.26
CA GLN A 460 -29.70 45.60 35.20
C GLN A 460 -29.61 47.04 34.67
N GLU A 461 -28.54 47.38 33.96
CA GLU A 461 -28.40 48.67 33.27
C GLU A 461 -29.44 48.82 32.15
N ILE A 462 -29.62 47.80 31.31
CA ILE A 462 -30.64 47.78 30.24
C ILE A 462 -32.04 47.98 30.84
N PHE A 463 -32.42 47.21 31.87
CA PHE A 463 -33.73 47.33 32.51
C PHE A 463 -33.99 48.74 33.08
N LYS A 464 -32.97 49.38 33.68
CA LYS A 464 -33.05 50.77 34.14
C LYS A 464 -33.24 51.74 32.96
N LYS A 465 -32.55 51.51 31.84
CA LYS A 465 -32.68 52.34 30.64
C LYS A 465 -34.02 52.14 29.91
N GLU A 466 -34.59 50.95 29.95
CA GLU A 466 -35.97 50.69 29.50
C GLU A 466 -36.97 51.49 30.35
N GLN A 467 -36.84 51.46 31.68
CA GLN A 467 -37.66 52.28 32.58
C GLN A 467 -37.50 53.80 32.34
N GLU A 468 -36.27 54.28 32.07
CA GLU A 468 -36.05 55.69 31.69
C GLU A 468 -36.73 56.04 30.36
N LEU A 469 -36.65 55.15 29.35
CA LEU A 469 -37.29 55.33 28.03
C LEU A 469 -38.82 55.41 28.14
N ASP A 470 -39.44 54.61 29.02
CA ASP A 470 -40.88 54.70 29.29
C ASP A 470 -41.26 56.11 29.78
N THR A 471 -40.46 56.74 30.65
CA THR A 471 -40.74 58.13 31.09
C THR A 471 -40.64 59.14 29.95
N ILE A 472 -39.71 58.96 29.02
CA ILE A 472 -39.56 59.82 27.83
C ILE A 472 -40.80 59.69 26.93
N SER A 473 -41.38 58.50 26.81
CA SER A 473 -42.63 58.30 26.06
C SER A 473 -43.80 59.09 26.66
N VAL A 474 -43.90 59.14 27.99
CA VAL A 474 -44.91 59.92 28.72
C VAL A 474 -44.69 61.42 28.54
N PHE A 475 -43.46 61.92 28.69
CA PHE A 475 -43.16 63.34 28.45
C PHE A 475 -43.44 63.77 27.01
N LYS A 476 -43.19 62.88 26.03
CA LYS A 476 -43.53 63.14 24.63
C LYS A 476 -45.05 63.26 24.44
N ALA A 477 -45.84 62.33 24.98
CA ALA A 477 -47.30 62.40 24.94
C ALA A 477 -47.83 63.67 25.65
N GLN A 478 -47.25 64.06 26.78
CA GLN A 478 -47.59 65.30 27.48
C GLN A 478 -47.31 66.55 26.62
N ALA A 479 -46.16 66.59 25.93
CA ALA A 479 -45.83 67.68 25.01
C ALA A 479 -46.77 67.74 23.79
N GLU A 480 -47.15 66.58 23.24
CA GLU A 480 -48.13 66.48 22.15
C GLU A 480 -49.51 67.02 22.60
N VAL A 481 -50.00 66.63 23.78
CA VAL A 481 -51.25 67.14 24.37
C VAL A 481 -51.19 68.65 24.58
N TYR A 482 -50.16 69.19 25.26
CA TYR A 482 -50.04 70.64 25.46
C TYR A 482 -49.92 71.42 24.14
N SER A 483 -49.28 70.84 23.11
CA SER A 483 -49.24 71.48 21.79
C SER A 483 -50.63 71.53 21.15
N SER A 484 -51.40 70.43 21.24
CA SER A 484 -52.77 70.34 20.75
C SER A 484 -53.69 71.33 21.46
N ASP A 485 -53.64 71.37 22.80
CA ASP A 485 -54.42 72.29 23.62
C ASP A 485 -54.10 73.76 23.29
N PHE A 486 -52.82 74.09 23.09
CA PHE A 486 -52.38 75.42 22.67
C PHE A 486 -52.88 75.83 21.28
N TYR A 487 -52.91 74.89 20.32
CA TYR A 487 -53.51 75.16 19.00
C TYR A 487 -55.03 75.29 19.06
N ALA A 488 -55.71 74.48 19.86
CA ALA A 488 -57.15 74.56 20.08
C ALA A 488 -57.54 75.88 20.76
N GLU A 489 -56.81 76.30 21.80
CA GLU A 489 -56.99 77.57 22.50
C GLU A 489 -56.72 78.77 21.57
N ARG A 490 -55.68 78.71 20.72
CA ARG A 490 -55.44 79.74 19.69
C ARG A 490 -56.62 79.82 18.72
N ALA A 491 -57.07 78.70 18.16
CA ALA A 491 -58.17 78.69 17.20
C ALA A 491 -59.50 79.17 17.83
N ALA A 492 -59.74 78.83 19.11
CA ALA A 492 -60.88 79.35 19.87
C ALA A 492 -60.79 80.87 20.08
N ARG A 493 -59.62 81.38 20.46
CA ARG A 493 -59.37 82.83 20.57
C ARG A 493 -59.53 83.56 19.24
N GLU A 494 -58.98 83.03 18.15
CA GLU A 494 -59.10 83.60 16.81
C GLU A 494 -60.57 83.69 16.39
N LYS A 495 -61.36 82.62 16.59
CA LYS A 495 -62.80 82.63 16.34
C LYS A 495 -63.57 83.64 17.21
N ILE A 496 -63.23 83.75 18.50
CA ILE A 496 -63.82 84.76 19.40
C ILE A 496 -63.47 86.17 18.92
N HIS A 497 -62.24 86.39 18.43
CA HIS A 497 -61.84 87.65 17.82
C HIS A 497 -62.62 87.95 16.53
N GLU A 498 -62.77 86.99 15.63
CA GLU A 498 -63.59 87.14 14.41
C GLU A 498 -65.05 87.48 14.74
N GLU A 499 -65.66 86.78 15.72
CA GLU A 499 -67.02 87.07 16.16
C GLU A 499 -67.15 88.44 16.84
N LYS A 500 -66.12 88.87 17.60
CA LYS A 500 -66.04 90.20 18.20
C LYS A 500 -65.95 91.29 17.14
N GLU A 501 -65.08 91.16 16.14
CA GLU A 501 -64.95 92.14 15.05
C GLU A 501 -66.24 92.20 14.21
N ARG A 502 -66.88 91.05 13.95
CA ARG A 502 -68.21 91.00 13.29
C ARG A 502 -69.27 91.76 14.10
N LEU A 503 -69.33 91.58 15.41
CA LEU A 503 -70.27 92.29 16.28
C LEU A 503 -69.93 93.78 16.40
N ALA A 504 -68.65 94.16 16.43
CA ALA A 504 -68.22 95.55 16.43
C ALA A 504 -68.66 96.27 15.14
N ALA A 505 -68.45 95.67 13.98
CA ALA A 505 -68.92 96.21 12.70
C ALA A 505 -70.45 96.34 12.63
N GLN A 506 -71.21 95.38 13.20
CA GLN A 506 -72.67 95.48 13.32
C GLN A 506 -73.09 96.63 14.25
N LEU A 507 -72.40 96.83 15.37
CA LEU A 507 -72.66 97.94 16.28
C LEU A 507 -72.30 99.30 15.65
N GLU A 508 -71.22 99.41 14.89
CA GLU A 508 -70.90 100.62 14.13
C GLU A 508 -71.95 100.94 13.06
N PHE A 509 -72.42 99.92 12.33
CA PHE A 509 -73.50 100.09 11.37
C PHE A 509 -74.79 100.61 12.02
N ILE A 510 -75.21 100.01 13.14
CA ILE A 510 -76.40 100.45 13.89
C ILE A 510 -76.20 101.85 14.49
N LYS A 511 -75.01 102.17 15.03
CA LYS A 511 -74.67 103.53 15.49
C LYS A 511 -74.77 104.55 14.36
N LYS A 512 -74.28 104.22 13.16
CA LYS A 512 -74.36 105.08 11.99
C LYS A 512 -75.81 105.28 11.53
N GLN A 513 -76.64 104.23 11.52
CA GLN A 513 -78.07 104.35 11.24
C GLN A 513 -78.80 105.20 12.30
N ASN A 514 -78.47 105.05 13.59
CA ASN A 514 -79.04 105.90 14.64
C ASN A 514 -78.60 107.37 14.50
N SER A 515 -77.32 107.63 14.15
CA SER A 515 -76.85 109.00 13.83
C SER A 515 -77.62 109.58 12.66
N GLN A 516 -77.81 108.81 11.58
CA GLN A 516 -78.59 109.22 10.41
C GLN A 516 -80.05 109.52 10.77
N LEU A 517 -80.72 108.66 11.54
CA LEU A 517 -82.09 108.89 11.99
C LEU A 517 -82.19 110.09 12.94
N GLN A 518 -81.18 110.33 13.78
CA GLN A 518 -81.11 111.50 14.65
C GLN A 518 -80.86 112.78 13.83
N GLU A 519 -79.97 112.75 12.85
CA GLU A 519 -79.75 113.82 11.86
C GLU A 519 -81.01 114.10 11.04
N GLU A 520 -81.77 113.07 10.66
CA GLU A 520 -83.07 113.21 9.99
C GLU A 520 -84.11 113.86 10.91
N LEU A 521 -84.26 113.39 12.16
CA LEU A 521 -85.14 114.00 13.16
C LEU A 521 -84.76 115.45 13.47
N GLU A 522 -83.48 115.74 13.62
CA GLU A 522 -82.97 117.10 13.77
C GLU A 522 -83.20 117.92 12.50
N SER A 523 -83.07 117.34 11.30
CA SER A 523 -83.34 118.04 10.04
C SER A 523 -84.82 118.38 9.89
N LEU A 524 -85.73 117.48 10.29
CA LEU A 524 -87.17 117.72 10.34
C LEU A 524 -87.53 118.74 11.42
N GLY A 525 -86.87 118.68 12.59
CA GLY A 525 -86.99 119.69 13.64
C GLY A 525 -86.51 121.08 13.18
N ARG A 526 -85.38 121.14 12.47
CA ARG A 526 -84.82 122.37 11.87
C ARG A 526 -85.67 122.86 10.69
N GLN A 527 -86.25 121.98 9.88
CA GLN A 527 -87.19 122.34 8.81
C GLN A 527 -88.48 122.89 9.39
N SER A 528 -89.04 122.27 10.41
CA SER A 528 -90.20 122.78 11.18
C SER A 528 -89.90 124.15 11.82
N LEU A 529 -88.73 124.30 12.45
CA LEU A 529 -88.26 125.60 12.97
C LEU A 529 -88.06 126.64 11.87
N ASN A 530 -87.48 126.27 10.73
CA ASN A 530 -87.30 127.15 9.58
C ASN A 530 -88.63 127.50 8.90
N GLU A 531 -89.64 126.63 8.92
CA GLU A 531 -90.98 126.94 8.43
C GLU A 531 -91.68 127.93 9.39
N MET A 532 -91.54 127.73 10.70
CA MET A 532 -91.98 128.70 11.71
C MET A 532 -91.24 130.05 11.59
N GLN A 533 -89.92 130.06 11.35
CA GLN A 533 -89.14 131.29 11.17
C GLN A 533 -89.36 131.96 9.80
N SER A 534 -89.60 131.21 8.74
CA SER A 534 -89.90 131.76 7.40
C SER A 534 -91.25 132.49 7.36
N ARG A 535 -92.15 132.18 8.31
CA ARG A 535 -93.36 132.97 8.56
C ARG A 535 -93.09 134.28 9.31
N HIS A 536 -91.87 134.53 9.83
CA HIS A 536 -91.64 135.51 10.90
C HIS A 536 -90.32 136.32 10.93
N VAL A 537 -89.42 136.33 9.93
CA VAL A 537 -88.18 137.15 10.02
C VAL A 537 -87.93 138.12 8.85
N SER A 538 -87.73 139.39 9.23
CA SER A 538 -86.97 140.39 8.47
C SER A 538 -86.16 141.30 9.40
N ARG A 539 -84.87 141.50 9.05
CA ARG A 539 -84.04 142.72 9.27
C ARG A 539 -83.31 143.00 10.62
N GLY A 540 -81.98 142.75 10.60
CA GLY A 540 -80.92 143.57 11.27
C GLY A 540 -80.58 143.28 12.75
N ALA A 541 -79.38 143.54 13.28
CA ALA A 541 -78.08 143.94 12.70
C ALA A 541 -76.88 143.69 13.70
N ASN A 542 -75.70 143.32 13.15
CA ASN A 542 -74.29 143.78 13.35
C ASN A 542 -73.92 144.82 14.48
N PRO A 543 -72.61 145.12 14.80
CA PRO A 543 -71.29 144.52 14.42
C PRO A 543 -70.09 144.57 15.47
N HIS A 544 -68.88 144.13 15.05
CA HIS A 544 -67.50 144.39 15.59
C HIS A 544 -67.08 143.80 16.97
N GLY A 545 -65.83 143.38 17.25
CA GLY A 545 -64.59 143.20 16.45
C GLY A 545 -63.32 143.05 17.34
N GLY A 546 -62.22 142.41 16.86
CA GLY A 546 -60.88 142.43 17.53
C GLY A 546 -60.22 141.06 17.82
N ALA A 547 -58.87 141.02 17.80
CA ALA A 547 -57.97 139.85 18.02
C ALA A 547 -56.58 140.35 18.51
N PRO A 548 -55.48 139.56 18.67
CA PRO A 548 -55.29 138.16 19.11
C PRO A 548 -54.36 138.04 20.40
N PRO A 549 -53.16 137.38 20.46
CA PRO A 549 -52.96 136.04 21.07
C PRO A 549 -51.92 135.91 22.23
N HIS A 550 -51.79 134.66 22.76
CA HIS A 550 -50.68 134.03 23.55
C HIS A 550 -50.87 133.75 25.08
N THR A 551 -50.12 132.74 25.54
CA THR A 551 -50.05 131.99 26.84
C THR A 551 -49.26 132.71 27.96
N PRO A 552 -48.96 132.18 29.20
CA PRO A 552 -49.28 130.90 29.89
C PRO A 552 -49.68 130.99 31.42
N GLN A 553 -49.87 129.82 32.07
CA GLN A 553 -49.63 129.41 33.50
C GLN A 553 -49.72 130.40 34.71
N GLY A 554 -50.38 129.97 35.81
CA GLY A 554 -49.86 130.26 37.18
C GLY A 554 -50.78 130.47 38.40
N ALA A 555 -51.34 129.40 38.99
CA ALA A 555 -51.42 129.10 40.46
C ALA A 555 -52.13 129.99 41.54
N ARG A 556 -52.91 129.27 42.39
CA ARG A 556 -53.16 129.39 43.87
C ARG A 556 -54.31 130.26 44.47
N GLY A 557 -55.01 129.66 45.45
CA GLY A 557 -56.06 130.20 46.34
C GLY A 557 -57.39 129.45 46.16
N ALA A 558 -57.70 128.38 46.91
CA ALA A 558 -58.20 128.33 48.31
C ALA A 558 -59.63 128.93 48.44
N ASP A 559 -60.63 128.28 49.08
CA ASP A 559 -60.64 127.04 49.86
C ASP A 559 -62.07 126.42 49.97
N ASP A 560 -62.14 125.19 50.51
CA ASP A 560 -63.24 124.63 51.32
C ASP A 560 -64.68 124.49 50.73
N ARG A 561 -65.07 123.29 50.24
CA ARG A 561 -65.79 122.28 51.08
C ARG A 561 -66.34 121.04 50.34
N GLU A 562 -66.10 119.88 50.98
CA GLU A 562 -66.96 118.69 51.11
C GLU A 562 -67.57 118.07 49.82
N TRP A 563 -66.96 116.96 49.35
CA TRP A 563 -67.49 115.61 49.62
C TRP A 563 -66.43 114.55 49.23
N GLU A 564 -65.80 113.96 50.25
CA GLU A 564 -64.87 112.84 50.09
C GLU A 564 -65.64 111.54 49.78
N GLN A 565 -65.11 110.69 48.88
CA GLN A 565 -64.80 109.30 49.24
C GLN A 565 -63.96 108.56 48.18
N GLN A 566 -62.75 108.21 48.64
CA GLN A 566 -62.04 106.93 48.41
C GLN A 566 -61.39 106.66 47.04
N ASN A 567 -60.14 107.13 46.98
CA ASN A 567 -59.03 106.45 46.31
C ASN A 567 -58.78 105.09 47.00
N ILE A 568 -58.69 103.99 46.25
CA ILE A 568 -58.48 102.62 46.79
C ILE A 568 -56.98 102.31 46.80
N PRO A 569 -56.37 101.93 47.95
CA PRO A 569 -54.99 101.43 47.98
C PRO A 569 -54.97 99.97 47.48
N GLU A 570 -54.50 99.74 46.24
CA GLU A 570 -54.51 98.40 45.61
C GLU A 570 -53.40 97.44 46.09
N TYR A 571 -52.51 97.88 47.00
CA TYR A 571 -51.34 97.11 47.43
C TYR A 571 -51.37 96.75 48.92
N ALA A 572 -52.21 95.78 49.28
CA ALA A 572 -52.29 95.24 50.65
C ALA A 572 -51.81 93.78 50.70
N CYS A 573 -51.03 93.41 51.72
CA CYS A 573 -50.55 92.04 51.91
C CYS A 573 -51.68 91.11 52.42
N PRO A 574 -52.00 90.00 51.74
CA PRO A 574 -53.14 89.15 52.10
C PRO A 574 -52.95 88.32 53.40
N LYS A 575 -51.74 88.28 54.00
CA LYS A 575 -51.48 87.54 55.26
C LYS A 575 -51.66 88.42 56.50
N CYS A 576 -51.18 89.66 56.48
CA CYS A 576 -51.18 90.59 57.62
C CYS A 576 -52.11 91.81 57.43
N ASN A 577 -52.62 92.02 56.21
CA ASN A 577 -53.46 93.14 55.79
C ASN A 577 -52.81 94.53 55.95
N GLU A 578 -51.48 94.59 55.93
CA GLU A 578 -50.70 95.83 55.92
C GLU A 578 -50.76 96.48 54.52
N ILE A 579 -51.04 97.78 54.48
CA ILE A 579 -51.21 98.57 53.24
C ILE A 579 -49.89 99.25 52.92
N LEU A 580 -49.38 99.00 51.71
CA LEU A 580 -48.08 99.47 51.26
C LEU A 580 -48.24 100.49 50.13
N PRO A 581 -47.31 101.46 50.00
CA PRO A 581 -47.50 102.61 49.10
C PRO A 581 -47.38 102.26 47.61
N ASP A 582 -46.76 101.13 47.27
CA ASP A 582 -46.48 100.71 45.90
C ASP A 582 -46.29 99.16 45.81
N LEU A 583 -46.23 98.66 44.56
CA LEU A 583 -46.16 97.24 44.26
C LEU A 583 -44.79 96.59 44.59
N ASP A 584 -43.69 97.33 44.49
CA ASP A 584 -42.35 96.79 44.81
C ASP A 584 -42.22 96.61 46.33
N SER A 585 -42.70 97.59 47.11
CA SER A 585 -42.85 97.49 48.56
C SER A 585 -43.69 96.27 48.96
N LEU A 586 -44.79 96.00 48.24
CA LEU A 586 -45.62 94.81 48.47
C LEU A 586 -44.91 93.50 48.13
N GLN A 587 -44.17 93.43 47.02
CA GLN A 587 -43.43 92.22 46.64
C GLN A 587 -42.32 91.87 47.63
N ILE A 588 -41.60 92.87 48.15
CA ILE A 588 -40.59 92.68 49.20
C ILE A 588 -41.26 92.18 50.48
N HIS A 589 -42.32 92.86 50.93
CA HIS A 589 -43.03 92.48 52.15
C HIS A 589 -43.63 91.07 52.06
N ILE A 590 -44.21 90.67 50.93
CA ILE A 590 -44.77 89.31 50.76
C ILE A 590 -43.68 88.23 50.89
N MET A 591 -42.44 88.51 50.46
CA MET A 591 -41.32 87.58 50.59
C MET A 591 -40.97 87.28 52.05
N ASP A 592 -40.89 88.33 52.88
CA ASP A 592 -40.60 88.20 54.31
C ASP A 592 -41.82 87.73 55.12
N CYS A 593 -43.04 88.08 54.68
CA CYS A 593 -44.28 87.76 55.37
C CYS A 593 -44.77 86.33 55.11
N ILE A 594 -44.36 85.64 54.04
CA ILE A 594 -44.82 84.26 53.75
C ILE A 594 -44.12 83.18 54.61
N ILE A 595 -42.95 83.48 55.18
CA ILE A 595 -42.27 82.64 56.18
C ILE A 595 -43.08 82.62 57.51
#